data_AF-A0A0P8XWU8-F1
#
_entry.id   AF-A0A0P8XWU8-F1
#
_cell.length_a   1.000
_cell.length_b   1.000
_cell.length_c   1.000
_cell.angle_alpha   90.00
_cell.angle_beta   90.00
_cell.angle_gamma   90.00
#
_symmetry.space_group_name_H-M   'P 1'
#
loop_
_entity.id
_entity.type
_entity.pdbx_description
1 polymer ?
#
loop_
_entity_poly.entity_id
_entity_poly.type
_entity_poly.pdbx_seq_one_letter_code
_entity_poly.pdbx_strand_id
1 'polypeptide(L)'
;MQVHGLVSFTLAILLLFLGKTLVQHNAFLRQYCIPESVVGGIVIHHLVLAFVGDQRLKTWSGASLGLSLISDICLGMFLTMALMGLQLWQLSGALLFILCALTLQILLTVLYTYFVVFRFMGRDYEASVIASGFGGIALGSTATAIVNMSTVTQKYGAAHQAFLIVPLVCGFFIDQVNAVIISMFSGL
;
A
#
# COMPACT_ATOMS: atom_id res chain seq x y z
N MET A 1 -31.82 2.76 14.45
CA MET A 1 -32.57 1.80 13.62
C MET A 1 -31.77 1.56 12.34
N GLN A 2 -31.64 0.29 11.98
CA GLN A 2 -30.66 -0.30 11.05
C GLN A 2 -30.83 0.18 9.60
N VAL A 3 -30.21 1.30 9.26
CA VAL A 3 -30.05 1.67 7.85
C VAL A 3 -28.54 1.78 7.57
N HIS A 4 -28.14 1.34 6.38
CA HIS A 4 -26.88 1.70 5.71
C HIS A 4 -25.66 0.77 5.82
N GLY A 5 -25.79 -0.55 6.01
CA GLY A 5 -24.69 -1.45 5.58
C GLY A 5 -24.55 -1.45 4.05
N LEU A 6 -25.64 -1.83 3.39
CA LEU A 6 -25.74 -1.84 1.92
C LEU A 6 -25.55 -0.45 1.32
N VAL A 7 -26.19 0.58 1.88
CA VAL A 7 -26.09 1.95 1.34
C VAL A 7 -24.71 2.55 1.56
N SER A 8 -24.02 2.29 2.68
CA SER A 8 -22.64 2.74 2.87
C SER A 8 -21.70 2.06 1.86
N PHE A 9 -21.94 0.78 1.56
CA PHE A 9 -21.20 0.05 0.52
C PHE A 9 -21.49 0.60 -0.89
N THR A 10 -22.76 0.85 -1.23
CA THR A 10 -23.15 1.45 -2.52
C THR A 10 -22.59 2.86 -2.67
N LEU A 11 -22.61 3.67 -1.61
CA LEU A 11 -22.09 5.04 -1.60
C LEU A 11 -20.55 5.03 -1.72
N ALA A 12 -19.86 4.09 -1.07
CA ALA A 12 -18.43 3.88 -1.23
C ALA A 12 -18.05 3.47 -2.68
N ILE A 13 -18.81 2.57 -3.30
CA ILE A 13 -18.61 2.18 -4.71
C ILE A 13 -18.85 3.38 -5.63
N LEU A 14 -19.93 4.14 -5.43
CA LEU A 14 -20.23 5.35 -6.21
C LEU A 14 -19.13 6.41 -6.08
N LEU A 15 -18.63 6.62 -4.86
CA LEU A 15 -17.50 7.53 -4.60
C LEU A 15 -16.20 7.05 -5.24
N LEU A 16 -15.92 5.75 -5.22
CA LEU A 16 -14.77 5.17 -5.92
C LEU A 16 -14.86 5.37 -7.44
N PHE A 17 -16.04 5.12 -8.03
CA PHE A 17 -16.29 5.36 -9.46
C PHE A 17 -16.17 6.85 -9.82
N LEU A 18 -16.65 7.74 -8.95
CA LEU A 18 -16.53 9.18 -9.14
C LEU A 18 -15.07 9.64 -9.08
N GLY A 19 -14.29 9.12 -8.11
CA GLY A 19 -12.85 9.35 -8.01
C GLY A 19 -12.11 8.85 -9.25
N LYS A 20 -12.44 7.65 -9.74
CA LYS A 20 -11.91 7.10 -11.00
C LYS A 20 -12.20 8.00 -12.20
N THR A 21 -13.44 8.48 -12.31
CA THR A 21 -13.89 9.35 -13.42
C THR A 21 -13.18 10.71 -13.40
N LEU A 22 -13.00 11.30 -12.22
CA LEU A 22 -12.30 12.58 -12.03
C LEU A 22 -10.81 12.50 -12.39
N VAL A 23 -10.16 11.38 -12.06
CA VAL A 23 -8.76 11.11 -12.42
C VAL A 23 -8.61 10.83 -13.91
N GLN A 24 -9.54 10.09 -14.52
CA GLN A 24 -9.46 9.74 -15.94
C GLN A 24 -9.78 10.91 -16.89
N HIS A 25 -10.57 11.90 -16.46
CA HIS A 25 -10.94 13.04 -17.30
C HIS A 25 -9.88 14.15 -17.34
N ASN A 26 -8.95 14.18 -16.37
CA ASN A 26 -7.90 15.20 -16.28
C ASN A 26 -6.54 14.61 -16.66
N ALA A 27 -6.03 14.98 -17.84
CA ALA A 27 -4.72 14.54 -18.35
C ALA A 27 -3.56 14.87 -17.39
N PHE A 28 -3.70 15.93 -16.58
CA PHE A 28 -2.70 16.37 -15.61
C PHE A 28 -2.49 15.37 -14.45
N LEU A 29 -3.55 14.75 -13.93
CA LEU A 29 -3.45 13.76 -12.85
C LEU A 29 -2.81 12.45 -13.33
N ARG A 30 -3.02 12.11 -14.60
CA ARG A 30 -2.40 10.97 -15.27
C ARG A 30 -0.92 11.20 -15.57
N GLN A 31 -0.52 12.46 -15.79
CA GLN A 31 0.87 12.85 -16.05
C GLN A 31 1.76 12.79 -14.79
N TYR A 32 1.18 12.95 -13.61
CA TYR A 32 1.86 12.86 -12.31
C TYR A 32 1.72 11.50 -11.61
N CYS A 33 1.21 10.45 -12.29
CA CYS A 33 1.05 9.09 -11.73
C CYS A 33 0.44 9.04 -10.31
N ILE A 34 -0.45 9.96 -9.96
CA ILE A 34 -1.06 9.96 -8.62
C ILE A 34 -2.00 8.75 -8.57
N PRO A 35 -1.86 7.83 -7.60
CA PRO A 35 -2.73 6.67 -7.51
C PRO A 35 -4.17 7.11 -7.35
N GLU A 36 -5.05 6.48 -8.12
CA GLU A 36 -6.49 6.67 -8.04
C GLU A 36 -7.05 6.42 -6.62
N SER A 37 -6.39 5.55 -5.83
CA SER A 37 -6.72 5.30 -4.43
C SER A 37 -6.44 6.49 -3.50
N VAL A 38 -5.38 7.27 -3.75
CA VAL A 38 -5.02 8.45 -2.96
C VAL A 38 -5.96 9.62 -3.28
N VAL A 39 -6.20 9.87 -4.57
CA VAL A 39 -7.15 10.92 -5.00
C VAL A 39 -8.55 10.60 -4.52
N GLY A 40 -8.99 9.34 -4.66
CA GLY A 40 -10.26 8.86 -4.12
C GLY A 40 -10.37 9.11 -2.61
N GLY A 41 -9.34 8.78 -1.84
CA GLY A 41 -9.31 9.03 -0.39
C GLY A 41 -9.44 10.51 -0.01
N ILE A 42 -8.71 11.40 -0.69
CA ILE A 42 -8.75 12.85 -0.43
C ILE A 42 -10.12 13.45 -0.79
N VAL A 43 -10.70 13.04 -1.91
CA VAL A 43 -12.02 13.50 -2.37
C VAL A 43 -13.12 13.02 -1.42
N ILE A 44 -13.07 11.76 -0.99
CA ILE A 44 -14.01 11.20 -0.01
C ILE A 44 -13.89 11.96 1.31
N HIS A 45 -12.67 12.22 1.78
CA HIS A 45 -12.45 12.98 3.02
C HIS A 45 -13.09 14.38 2.96
N HIS A 46 -12.86 15.13 1.88
CA HIS A 46 -13.45 16.45 1.69
C HIS A 46 -14.99 16.42 1.53
N LEU A 47 -15.54 15.46 0.79
CA LEU A 47 -16.99 15.32 0.64
C LEU A 47 -17.67 14.95 1.96
N VAL A 48 -17.09 14.02 2.71
CA VAL A 48 -17.63 13.62 4.02
C VAL A 48 -17.60 14.80 4.99
N LEU A 49 -16.51 15.58 5.01
CA LEU A 49 -16.42 16.79 5.82
C LEU A 49 -17.49 17.83 5.41
N ALA A 50 -17.70 18.03 4.11
CA ALA A 50 -18.67 18.98 3.59
C ALA A 50 -20.14 18.58 3.88
N PHE A 51 -20.47 17.28 3.82
CA PHE A 51 -21.85 16.80 4.01
C PHE A 51 -22.22 16.48 5.46
N VAL A 52 -21.27 16.02 6.29
CA VAL A 52 -21.57 15.44 7.62
C VAL A 52 -21.22 16.38 8.77
N GLY A 53 -20.33 17.37 8.55
CA GLY A 53 -19.90 18.33 9.56
C GLY A 53 -18.99 17.73 10.64
N ASP A 54 -18.07 18.56 11.16
CA ASP A 54 -16.94 18.17 12.02
C ASP A 54 -17.34 17.37 13.29
N GLN A 55 -18.54 17.59 13.84
CA GLN A 55 -18.96 16.99 15.11
C GLN A 55 -19.32 15.49 15.06
N ARG A 56 -19.65 14.91 13.90
CA ARG A 56 -20.07 13.50 13.78
C ARG A 56 -18.91 12.53 13.52
N LEU A 57 -17.74 13.02 13.11
CA LEU A 57 -16.54 12.21 12.85
C LEU A 57 -15.95 11.61 14.13
N LYS A 58 -16.01 12.34 15.26
CA LYS A 58 -15.59 11.81 16.57
C LYS A 58 -16.46 10.64 17.05
N THR A 59 -17.73 10.57 16.65
CA THR A 59 -18.65 9.49 17.04
C THR A 59 -18.41 8.18 16.26
N TRP A 60 -17.74 8.24 15.11
CA TRP A 60 -17.44 7.08 14.26
C TRP A 60 -16.19 6.28 14.69
N SER A 61 -15.65 6.53 15.89
CA SER A 61 -14.52 5.78 16.44
C SER A 61 -14.75 4.25 16.53
N GLY A 62 -16.01 3.79 16.50
CA GLY A 62 -16.34 2.35 16.44
C GLY A 62 -16.22 1.72 15.04
N ALA A 63 -16.12 2.52 13.97
CA ALA A 63 -15.96 2.04 12.60
C ALA A 63 -14.52 1.55 12.30
N SER A 64 -13.55 1.93 13.13
CA SER A 64 -12.14 1.53 12.98
C SER A 64 -11.96 0.01 13.06
N LEU A 65 -12.74 -0.68 13.91
CA LEU A 65 -12.70 -2.13 14.04
C LEU A 65 -13.17 -2.82 12.75
N GLY A 66 -14.31 -2.38 12.20
CA GLY A 66 -14.83 -2.90 10.93
C GLY A 66 -13.87 -2.62 9.76
N LEU A 67 -13.23 -1.44 9.77
CA LEU A 67 -12.24 -1.07 8.76
C LEU A 67 -10.94 -1.89 8.87
N SER A 68 -10.51 -2.24 10.09
CA SER A 68 -9.37 -3.14 10.29
C SER A 68 -9.70 -4.54 9.78
N LEU A 69 -10.88 -5.07 10.12
CA LEU A 69 -11.31 -6.40 9.68
C LEU A 69 -11.44 -6.51 8.16
N ILE A 70 -12.05 -5.51 7.51
CA ILE A 70 -12.17 -5.52 6.05
C ILE A 70 -10.77 -5.43 5.40
N SER A 71 -9.86 -4.62 5.98
CA SER A 71 -8.48 -4.51 5.52
C SER A 71 -7.75 -5.85 5.60
N ASP A 72 -7.85 -6.55 6.72
CA ASP A 72 -7.20 -7.85 6.92
C ASP A 72 -7.75 -8.91 5.94
N ILE A 73 -9.07 -8.91 5.70
CA ILE A 73 -9.72 -9.82 4.73
C ILE A 73 -9.25 -9.50 3.31
N CYS A 74 -9.25 -8.22 2.91
CA CYS A 74 -8.77 -7.79 1.59
C CYS A 74 -7.29 -8.15 1.36
N LEU A 75 -6.45 -7.95 2.37
CA LEU A 75 -5.04 -8.28 2.32
C LEU A 75 -4.81 -9.80 2.20
N GLY A 76 -5.57 -10.59 2.96
CA GLY A 76 -5.59 -12.05 2.86
C GLY A 76 -6.00 -12.53 1.46
N MET A 77 -7.09 -11.98 0.90
CA MET A 77 -7.53 -12.32 -0.46
C MET A 77 -6.50 -11.96 -1.53
N PHE A 78 -5.85 -10.79 -1.41
CA PHE A 78 -4.76 -10.40 -2.32
C PHE A 78 -3.61 -11.40 -2.28
N LEU A 79 -3.17 -11.81 -1.09
CA LEU A 79 -2.08 -12.77 -0.93
C LEU A 79 -2.48 -14.15 -1.48
N THR A 80 -3.70 -14.62 -1.21
CA THR A 80 -4.20 -15.89 -1.77
C THR A 80 -4.25 -15.85 -3.29
N MET A 81 -4.72 -14.76 -3.90
CA MET A 81 -4.76 -14.60 -5.34
C MET A 81 -3.36 -14.63 -5.96
N ALA A 82 -2.41 -13.93 -5.36
CA ALA A 82 -1.02 -13.93 -5.79
C ALA A 82 -0.40 -15.35 -5.76
N LEU A 83 -0.68 -16.12 -4.70
CA LEU A 83 -0.18 -17.49 -4.56
C LEU A 83 -0.84 -18.48 -5.53
N MET A 84 -2.16 -18.38 -5.74
CA MET A 84 -2.89 -19.26 -6.66
C MET A 84 -2.50 -19.03 -8.14
N GLY A 85 -2.11 -17.81 -8.49
CA GLY A 85 -1.64 -17.47 -9.84
C GLY A 85 -0.24 -18.00 -10.19
N LEU A 86 0.51 -18.55 -9.23
CA LEU A 86 1.88 -18.98 -9.44
C LEU A 86 1.96 -20.31 -10.20
N GLN A 87 2.18 -20.24 -11.50
CA GLN A 87 2.30 -21.41 -12.37
C GLN A 87 3.74 -21.96 -12.38
N LEU A 88 4.17 -22.56 -11.26
CA LEU A 88 5.52 -23.11 -11.06
C LEU A 88 6.00 -24.03 -12.18
N TRP A 89 5.09 -24.77 -12.80
CA TRP A 89 5.41 -25.69 -13.91
C TRP A 89 5.80 -24.95 -15.20
N GLN A 90 5.27 -23.75 -15.47
CA GLN A 90 5.69 -22.94 -16.62
C GLN A 90 7.10 -22.37 -16.45
N LEU A 91 7.58 -22.27 -15.21
CA LEU A 91 8.93 -21.80 -14.90
C LEU A 91 10.01 -22.88 -15.08
N SER A 92 9.64 -24.14 -15.33
CA SER A 92 10.58 -25.28 -15.40
C SER A 92 11.75 -25.05 -16.37
N GLY A 93 11.51 -24.39 -17.51
CA GLY A 93 12.56 -24.07 -18.49
C GLY A 93 13.51 -22.92 -18.10
N ALA A 94 13.13 -22.11 -17.11
CA ALA A 94 13.90 -20.94 -16.65
C ALA A 94 14.17 -20.97 -15.13
N LEU A 95 13.92 -22.12 -14.49
CA LEU A 95 13.90 -22.23 -13.03
C LEU A 95 15.25 -21.88 -12.40
N LEU A 96 16.35 -22.29 -13.03
CA LEU A 96 17.70 -21.98 -12.57
C LEU A 96 18.00 -20.47 -12.63
N PHE A 97 17.58 -19.80 -13.71
CA PHE A 97 17.75 -18.35 -13.87
C PHE A 97 16.93 -17.59 -12.82
N ILE A 98 15.66 -17.98 -12.63
CA ILE A 98 14.76 -17.33 -11.66
C ILE A 98 15.24 -17.55 -10.23
N LEU A 99 15.69 -18.76 -9.87
CA LEU A 99 16.25 -19.01 -8.54
C LEU A 99 17.54 -18.22 -8.29
N CYS A 100 18.41 -18.10 -9.29
CA CYS A 100 19.61 -17.27 -9.18
C CYS A 100 19.26 -15.79 -8.99
N ALA A 101 18.31 -15.27 -9.80
CA ALA A 101 17.85 -13.89 -9.69
C ALA A 101 17.17 -13.62 -8.34
N LEU A 102 16.31 -14.51 -7.87
CA LEU A 102 15.63 -14.36 -6.58
C LEU A 102 16.60 -14.44 -5.39
N THR A 103 17.55 -15.37 -5.42
CA THR A 103 18.54 -15.47 -4.33
C THR A 103 19.43 -14.23 -4.29
N LEU A 104 19.88 -13.73 -5.45
CA LEU A 104 20.62 -12.48 -5.54
C LEU A 104 19.78 -11.29 -5.07
N GLN A 105 18.52 -11.20 -5.49
CA GLN A 105 17.59 -10.14 -5.10
C GLN A 105 17.34 -10.15 -3.58
N ILE A 106 17.11 -11.31 -2.98
CA ILE A 106 16.94 -11.46 -1.53
C ILE A 106 18.21 -11.03 -0.80
N LEU A 107 19.37 -11.49 -1.25
CA LEU A 107 20.65 -11.17 -0.62
C LEU A 107 20.93 -9.65 -0.68
N LEU A 108 20.79 -9.03 -1.85
CA LEU A 108 20.95 -7.59 -2.03
C LEU A 108 19.94 -6.79 -1.20
N THR A 109 18.69 -7.24 -1.16
CA THR A 109 17.63 -6.61 -0.36
C THR A 109 17.99 -6.65 1.12
N VAL A 110 18.41 -7.81 1.65
CA VAL A 110 18.78 -7.96 3.06
C VAL A 110 20.00 -7.10 3.39
N LEU A 111 21.04 -7.12 2.56
CA LEU A 111 22.22 -6.28 2.74
C LEU A 111 21.86 -4.80 2.74
N TYR A 112 21.10 -4.34 1.75
CA TYR A 112 20.70 -2.94 1.65
C TYR A 112 19.83 -2.51 2.83
N THR A 113 18.86 -3.35 3.21
CA THR A 113 17.98 -3.09 4.36
C THR A 113 18.77 -2.97 5.65
N TYR A 114 19.74 -3.85 5.88
CA TYR A 114 20.53 -3.85 7.10
C TYR A 114 21.57 -2.71 7.15
N PHE A 115 22.33 -2.52 6.07
CA PHE A 115 23.43 -1.54 6.05
C PHE A 115 22.96 -0.11 5.80
N VAL A 116 21.91 0.08 5.00
CA VAL A 116 21.40 1.41 4.62
C VAL A 116 20.14 1.71 5.42
N VAL A 117 19.04 1.01 5.17
CA VAL A 117 17.72 1.38 5.70
C VAL A 117 17.71 1.44 7.23
N PHE A 118 18.14 0.36 7.90
CA PHE A 118 18.17 0.29 9.36
C PHE A 118 19.14 1.32 9.98
N ARG A 119 20.25 1.62 9.29
CA ARG A 119 21.26 2.57 9.76
C ARG A 119 20.78 4.02 9.68
N PHE A 120 20.16 4.40 8.55
CA PHE A 120 19.70 5.76 8.31
C PHE A 120 18.44 6.10 9.11
N MET A 121 17.62 5.11 9.45
CA MET A 121 16.35 5.32 10.15
C MET A 121 16.47 5.44 11.68
N GLY A 122 17.68 5.65 12.23
CA GLY A 122 17.89 5.90 13.66
C GLY A 122 18.17 4.66 14.53
N ARG A 123 18.10 3.45 13.96
CA ARG A 123 18.32 2.16 14.67
C ARG A 123 17.34 1.85 15.81
N ASP A 124 16.17 2.47 15.80
CA ASP A 124 15.13 2.25 16.82
C ASP A 124 14.18 1.10 16.48
N TYR A 125 13.20 0.85 17.36
CA TYR A 125 12.14 -0.13 17.10
C TYR A 125 11.38 0.19 15.80
N GLU A 126 11.04 1.46 15.56
CA GLU A 126 10.36 1.85 14.33
C GLU A 126 11.25 1.63 13.09
N ALA A 127 12.56 1.84 13.20
CA ALA A 127 13.51 1.47 12.14
C ALA A 127 13.49 -0.03 11.83
N SER A 128 13.32 -0.87 12.85
CA SER A 128 13.21 -2.33 12.69
C SER A 128 11.91 -2.72 11.99
N VAL A 129 10.79 -2.05 12.32
CA VAL A 129 9.50 -2.28 11.65
C VAL A 129 9.56 -1.79 10.20
N ILE A 130 10.15 -0.63 9.94
CA ILE A 130 10.32 -0.14 8.56
C ILE A 130 11.27 -1.05 7.77
N ALA A 131 12.34 -1.56 8.37
CA ALA A 131 13.22 -2.54 7.73
C ALA A 131 12.47 -3.83 7.36
N SER A 132 11.61 -4.33 8.25
CA SER A 132 10.72 -5.47 7.97
C SER A 132 9.76 -5.19 6.80
N GLY A 133 9.18 -3.98 6.77
CA GLY A 133 8.36 -3.50 5.65
C GLY A 133 9.13 -3.40 4.35
N PHE A 134 10.34 -2.85 4.38
CA PHE A 134 11.21 -2.67 3.22
C PHE A 134 11.54 -4.01 2.54
N GLY A 135 11.85 -5.04 3.33
CA GLY A 135 12.00 -6.40 2.79
C GLY A 135 10.74 -6.89 2.08
N GLY A 136 9.55 -6.57 2.59
CA GLY A 136 8.27 -6.88 1.95
C GLY A 136 8.02 -6.11 0.66
N ILE A 137 8.44 -4.85 0.57
CA ILE A 137 8.32 -4.01 -0.64
C ILE A 137 9.27 -4.54 -1.72
N ALA A 138 10.55 -4.68 -1.39
CA ALA A 138 11.60 -5.03 -2.34
C ALA A 138 11.47 -6.45 -2.91
N LEU A 139 10.83 -7.37 -2.18
CA LEU A 139 10.58 -8.75 -2.63
C LEU A 139 9.20 -8.96 -3.26
N GLY A 140 8.33 -7.95 -3.24
CA GLY A 140 6.96 -8.11 -3.68
C GLY A 140 6.27 -6.78 -3.95
N SER A 141 5.42 -6.38 -3.02
CA SER A 141 4.51 -5.24 -3.17
C SER A 141 4.32 -4.49 -1.87
N THR A 142 3.61 -3.36 -1.92
CA THR A 142 3.20 -2.64 -0.72
C THR A 142 2.36 -3.49 0.22
N ALA A 143 1.54 -4.40 -0.29
CA ALA A 143 0.73 -5.31 0.53
C ALA A 143 1.60 -6.28 1.35
N THR A 144 2.64 -6.85 0.77
CA THR A 144 3.58 -7.73 1.49
C THR A 144 4.39 -6.97 2.55
N ALA A 145 4.65 -5.68 2.33
CA ALA A 145 5.22 -4.80 3.35
C ALA A 145 4.31 -4.68 4.58
N ILE A 146 3.03 -4.41 4.36
CA ILE A 146 2.04 -4.26 5.43
C ILE A 146 1.89 -5.56 6.22
N VAL A 147 1.82 -6.72 5.56
CA VAL A 147 1.78 -8.02 6.25
C VAL A 147 3.00 -8.22 7.16
N ASN A 148 4.20 -7.92 6.66
CA ASN A 148 5.44 -8.07 7.43
C ASN A 148 5.46 -7.13 8.64
N MET A 149 5.16 -5.85 8.42
CA MET A 149 5.10 -4.85 9.49
C MET A 149 4.06 -5.21 10.54
N SER A 150 2.85 -5.63 10.13
CA SER A 150 1.79 -6.07 11.03
C SER A 150 2.21 -7.27 11.86
N THR A 151 2.91 -8.23 11.26
CA THR A 151 3.41 -9.42 11.96
C THR A 151 4.44 -9.05 13.04
N VAL A 152 5.31 -8.08 12.76
CA VAL A 152 6.28 -7.58 13.76
C VAL A 152 5.58 -6.80 14.85
N THR A 153 4.64 -5.91 14.52
CA THR A 153 3.97 -5.09 15.52
C THR A 153 3.00 -5.87 16.40
N GLN A 154 2.40 -6.94 15.89
CA GLN A 154 1.58 -7.85 16.70
C GLN A 154 2.39 -8.58 17.76
N LYS A 155 3.67 -8.88 17.50
CA LYS A 155 4.56 -9.58 18.44
C LYS A 155 5.32 -8.66 19.40
N TYR A 156 5.73 -7.48 18.93
CA TYR A 156 6.68 -6.63 19.65
C TYR A 156 6.13 -5.25 20.05
N GLY A 157 4.89 -4.92 19.69
CA GLY A 157 4.24 -3.65 20.03
C GLY A 157 3.93 -2.76 18.83
N ALA A 158 3.06 -1.76 19.00
CA ALA A 158 2.63 -0.91 17.89
C ALA A 158 3.71 0.09 17.45
N ALA A 159 3.86 0.30 16.14
CA ALA A 159 4.76 1.30 15.54
C ALA A 159 3.96 2.23 14.62
N HIS A 160 3.47 3.35 15.15
CA HIS A 160 2.55 4.23 14.42
C HIS A 160 3.23 5.00 13.29
N GLN A 161 4.48 5.44 13.45
CA GLN A 161 5.13 6.25 12.41
C GLN A 161 5.44 5.39 11.18
N ALA A 162 5.88 4.15 11.40
CA ALA A 162 6.20 3.21 10.34
C ALA A 162 4.98 2.98 9.42
N PHE A 163 3.80 2.75 10.00
CA PHE A 163 2.56 2.52 9.26
C PHE A 163 2.00 3.76 8.54
N LEU A 164 2.44 4.96 8.89
CA LEU A 164 2.09 6.18 8.16
C LEU A 164 3.06 6.45 7.01
N ILE A 165 4.36 6.33 7.28
CA ILE A 165 5.41 6.70 6.34
C ILE A 165 5.46 5.70 5.18
N VAL A 166 5.46 4.40 5.47
CA VAL A 166 5.73 3.36 4.46
C VAL A 166 4.65 3.32 3.36
N PRO A 167 3.33 3.29 3.65
CA PRO A 167 2.31 3.27 2.61
C PRO A 167 2.27 4.55 1.80
N LEU A 168 2.57 5.70 2.42
CA LEU A 168 2.58 6.99 1.74
C LEU A 168 3.76 7.07 0.76
N VAL A 169 4.95 6.61 1.16
CA VAL A 169 6.11 6.51 0.28
C VAL A 169 5.85 5.56 -0.87
N CYS A 170 5.34 4.36 -0.57
CA CYS A 170 5.08 3.34 -1.59
C CYS A 170 3.98 3.72 -2.57
N GLY A 171 2.87 4.26 -2.06
CA GLY A 171 1.72 4.61 -2.86
C GLY A 171 1.97 5.85 -3.69
N PHE A 172 2.59 6.89 -3.14
CA PHE A 172 2.65 8.19 -3.82
C PHE A 172 4.04 8.54 -4.34
N PHE A 173 5.06 8.47 -3.47
CA PHE A 173 6.39 8.99 -3.82
C PHE A 173 7.14 8.10 -4.81
N ILE A 174 7.07 6.77 -4.66
CA ILE A 174 7.74 5.84 -5.58
C ILE A 174 7.20 6.00 -6.99
N ASP A 175 5.88 6.09 -7.15
CA ASP A 175 5.24 6.23 -8.47
C ASP A 175 5.62 7.56 -9.14
N GLN A 176 5.65 8.65 -8.38
CA GLN A 176 6.09 9.96 -8.90
C GLN A 176 7.55 9.95 -9.35
N VAL A 177 8.44 9.38 -8.54
CA VAL A 177 9.87 9.27 -8.87
C VAL A 177 10.07 8.37 -10.07
N ASN A 178 9.34 7.25 -10.15
CA ASN A 178 9.38 6.33 -11.28
C ASN A 178 8.93 7.02 -12.58
N ALA A 179 7.85 7.79 -12.55
CA ALA A 179 7.38 8.56 -13.69
C ALA A 179 8.42 9.58 -14.18
N VAL A 180 9.08 10.28 -13.26
CA VAL A 180 10.16 11.23 -13.58
C VAL A 180 11.37 10.52 -14.19
N ILE A 181 11.81 9.41 -13.59
CA ILE A 181 12.94 8.64 -14.11
C ILE A 181 12.64 8.10 -15.51
N ILE A 182 11.47 7.51 -15.72
CA ILE A 182 11.07 6.96 -17.02
C ILE A 182 10.97 8.07 -18.07
N SER A 183 10.39 9.24 -17.74
CA SER A 183 10.33 10.36 -18.69
C SER A 183 11.72 10.87 -19.08
N MET A 184 12.65 10.99 -18.12
CA MET A 184 14.05 11.33 -18.41
C MET A 184 14.74 10.30 -19.31
N PHE A 185 14.54 9.00 -19.09
CA PHE A 185 15.10 7.95 -19.95
C PHE A 185 14.43 7.87 -21.33
N SER A 186 13.14 8.23 -21.41
CA SER A 186 12.38 8.26 -22.66
C SER A 186 12.72 9.46 -23.56
N GLY A 187 13.56 10.40 -23.10
CA GLY A 187 13.99 11.55 -23.88
C GLY A 187 12.94 12.64 -24.09
N LEU A 188 11.94 12.70 -23.19
CA LEU A 188 10.95 13.77 -23.10
C LEU A 188 11.37 14.82 -22.06
#